data_AF-A0A1H1B871-F1
#
_entry.id   AF-A0A1H1B871-F1
#
_cell.length_a   1.000
_cell.length_b   1.000
_cell.length_c   1.000
_cell.angle_alpha   90.00
_cell.angle_beta   90.00
_cell.angle_gamma   90.00
#
_symmetry.space_group_name_H-M   'P 1'
#
loop_
_entity.id
_entity.type
_entity.pdbx_description
1 polymer ?
#
loop_
_entity_poly.entity_id
_entity_poly.type
_entity_poly.pdbx_seq_one_letter_code
_entity_poly.pdbx_strand_id
1 'polypeptide(L)'
;MIKIPSFYFVGLAFLNLIMDSLHSKFSFFDVIFIILAGLPLLVDKKWLYQIFGALVSMSSLYIVFAVFISNIKDIQQNQIQPLWTYGMGYVISLVTLFFGLIMTRIISINLKKSVV
;
A
#
# COMPACT_ATOMS: atom_id res chain seq x y z
N MET A 1 10.85 -9.12 14.10
CA MET A 1 9.70 -8.38 13.53
C MET A 1 9.50 -8.87 12.11
N ILE A 2 8.26 -8.97 11.63
CA ILE A 2 8.02 -9.38 10.24
C ILE A 2 8.47 -8.20 9.37
N LYS A 3 9.67 -8.31 8.75
CA LYS A 3 10.25 -7.25 7.89
C LYS A 3 9.70 -7.30 6.45
N ILE A 4 9.09 -8.43 6.08
CA ILE A 4 8.52 -8.71 4.74
C ILE A 4 7.54 -7.61 4.28
N PRO A 5 6.57 -7.14 5.10
CA PRO A 5 5.69 -6.04 4.72
C PRO A 5 6.44 -4.75 4.38
N SER A 6 7.56 -4.45 5.05
CA SER A 6 8.31 -3.22 4.76
C SER A 6 9.00 -3.30 3.40
N PHE A 7 9.51 -4.47 3.03
CA PHE A 7 10.06 -4.69 1.70
C PHE A 7 9.00 -4.51 0.61
N TYR A 8 7.75 -4.91 0.87
CA TYR A 8 6.64 -4.64 -0.05
C TYR A 8 6.43 -3.12 -0.26
N PHE A 9 6.40 -2.31 0.80
CA PHE A 9 6.21 -0.86 0.67
C PHE A 9 7.39 -0.15 0.03
N VAL A 10 8.62 -0.56 0.34
CA VAL A 10 9.81 -0.05 -0.35
C VAL A 10 9.75 -0.41 -1.83
N GLY A 11 9.43 -1.67 -2.17
CA GLY A 11 9.28 -2.10 -3.56
C GLY A 11 8.22 -1.31 -4.32
N LEU A 12 7.08 -1.02 -3.69
CA LEU A 12 6.03 -0.16 -4.24
C LEU A 12 6.51 1.27 -4.51
N ALA A 13 7.24 1.88 -3.56
CA ALA A 13 7.79 3.22 -3.73
C ALA A 13 8.82 3.28 -4.87
N PHE A 14 9.68 2.25 -4.98
CA PHE A 14 10.61 2.11 -6.10
C PHE A 14 9.89 1.92 -7.44
N LEU A 15 8.84 1.10 -7.50
CA LEU A 15 8.02 0.94 -8.70
C LEU A 15 7.39 2.26 -9.13
N ASN A 16 6.86 3.04 -8.20
CA ASN A 16 6.30 4.35 -8.49
C ASN A 16 7.35 5.29 -9.09
N LEU A 17 8.54 5.36 -8.48
CA LEU A 17 9.66 6.15 -9.00
C LEU A 17 10.08 5.73 -10.42
N ILE A 18 10.19 4.43 -10.67
CA ILE A 18 10.55 3.90 -11.99
C ILE A 18 9.48 4.33 -13.01
N MET A 19 8.20 4.19 -12.66
CA MET A 19 7.10 4.53 -13.54
C MET A 19 7.06 6.03 -13.85
N ASP A 20 7.25 6.89 -12.85
CA ASP A 20 7.29 8.35 -13.04
C ASP A 20 8.53 8.81 -13.82
N SER A 21 9.68 8.16 -13.60
CA SER A 21 10.91 8.40 -14.37
C SER A 21 10.72 8.07 -15.86
N LEU A 22 10.12 6.92 -16.17
CA LEU A 22 9.84 6.52 -17.56
C LEU A 22 8.87 7.47 -18.28
N HIS A 23 7.95 8.10 -17.55
CA HIS A 23 7.00 9.07 -18.11
C HIS A 23 7.49 10.53 -18.02
N SER A 24 8.78 10.76 -17.70
CA SER A 24 9.37 12.09 -17.52
C SER A 24 8.66 12.98 -16.49
N LYS A 25 8.00 12.37 -15.49
CA LYS A 25 7.30 13.04 -14.38
C LYS A 25 8.07 12.96 -13.07
N PHE A 26 9.36 12.65 -13.13
CA PHE A 26 10.21 12.51 -11.95
C PHE A 26 10.11 13.74 -11.03
N SER A 27 9.73 13.49 -9.79
CA SER A 27 9.59 14.52 -8.77
C SER A 27 10.55 14.27 -7.62
N PHE A 28 11.10 15.34 -7.05
CA PHE A 28 11.89 15.25 -5.82
C PHE A 28 11.09 14.61 -4.66
N PHE A 29 9.77 14.74 -4.69
CA PHE A 29 8.89 14.10 -3.71
C PHE A 29 8.93 12.57 -3.77
N ASP A 30 9.22 11.97 -4.92
CA ASP A 30 9.28 10.51 -5.06
C ASP A 30 10.47 9.93 -4.29
N VAL A 31 11.60 10.66 -4.29
CA VAL A 31 12.80 10.31 -3.52
C VAL A 31 12.53 10.39 -2.02
N ILE A 32 11.85 11.46 -1.57
CA ILE A 32 11.42 11.60 -0.18
C ILE A 32 10.52 10.41 0.21
N PHE A 33 9.60 10.02 -0.67
CA PHE A 33 8.66 8.94 -0.42
C PHE A 33 9.36 7.58 -0.23
N ILE A 34 10.39 7.30 -1.02
CA ILE A 34 11.23 6.09 -0.87
C ILE A 34 11.94 6.09 0.49
N ILE A 35 12.52 7.22 0.90
CA ILE A 35 13.22 7.33 2.18
C ILE A 35 12.25 7.09 3.34
N LEU A 36 11.05 7.69 3.28
CA LEU A 36 9.98 7.48 4.25
C LEU A 36 9.49 6.02 4.29
N ALA A 37 9.31 5.38 3.13
CA ALA A 37 8.91 3.98 3.05
C ALA A 37 9.99 3.03 3.58
N GLY A 38 11.27 3.39 3.44
CA GLY A 38 12.41 2.67 3.99
C GLY A 38 12.69 2.93 5.47
N LEU A 39 12.13 4.00 6.04
CA LEU A 39 12.40 4.43 7.41
C LEU A 39 12.10 3.36 8.49
N PRO A 40 11.01 2.57 8.40
CA PRO A 40 10.78 1.42 9.28
C PRO A 40 11.93 0.41 9.27
N LEU A 41 12.52 0.13 8.11
CA LEU A 41 13.63 -0.82 7.97
C LEU A 41 14.94 -0.25 8.51
N LEU A 42 15.20 1.04 8.30
CA LEU A 42 16.44 1.69 8.71
C LEU A 42 16.57 1.83 10.23
N VAL A 43 15.47 2.22 10.90
CA VAL A 43 15.48 2.49 12.34
C VAL A 43 15.21 1.20 13.16
N ASP A 44 14.53 0.22 12.55
CA ASP A 44 14.15 -1.08 13.12
C ASP A 44 13.44 -1.02 14.48
N LYS A 45 12.67 0.05 14.74
CA LYS A 45 11.95 0.25 16.00
C LYS A 45 10.49 -0.15 15.89
N LYS A 46 10.02 -0.99 16.83
CA LYS A 46 8.65 -1.57 16.82
C LYS A 46 7.54 -0.54 16.65
N TRP A 47 7.58 0.54 17.44
CA TRP A 47 6.57 1.60 17.40
C TRP A 47 6.49 2.27 16.01
N LEU A 48 7.60 2.37 15.30
CA LEU A 48 7.66 3.01 14.00
C LEU A 48 7.01 2.14 12.90
N TYR A 49 7.20 0.82 12.94
CA TYR A 49 6.43 -0.10 12.07
C TYR A 49 4.93 -0.03 12.37
N GLN A 50 4.54 0.10 13.63
CA GLN A 50 3.13 0.17 14.00
C GLN A 50 2.48 1.48 13.52
N ILE A 51 3.15 2.62 13.71
CA ILE A 51 2.67 3.92 13.22
C ILE A 51 2.57 3.91 11.69
N PHE A 52 3.62 3.48 11.01
CA PHE A 52 3.65 3.42 9.55
C PHE A 52 2.57 2.47 9.01
N GLY A 53 2.47 1.27 9.58
CA GLY A 53 1.43 0.30 9.22
C GLY A 53 0.02 0.82 9.47
N ALA A 54 -0.20 1.57 10.56
CA ALA A 54 -1.49 2.16 10.86
C ALA A 54 -1.88 3.24 9.85
N LEU A 55 -0.95 4.15 9.51
CA LEU A 55 -1.16 5.17 8.48
C LEU A 55 -1.52 4.52 7.14
N VAL A 56 -0.74 3.53 6.70
CA VAL A 56 -0.99 2.83 5.44
C VAL A 56 -2.34 2.08 5.47
N SER A 57 -2.69 1.43 6.59
CA SER A 57 -3.98 0.75 6.74
C SER A 57 -5.14 1.74 6.64
N MET A 58 -5.01 2.92 7.25
CA MET A 58 -6.03 3.96 7.18
C MET A 58 -6.17 4.53 5.76
N SER A 59 -5.06 4.82 5.07
CA SER A 59 -5.06 5.27 3.68
C SER A 59 -5.65 4.24 2.73
N SER A 60 -5.29 2.96 2.89
CA SER A 60 -5.81 1.88 2.04
C SER A 60 -7.32 1.65 2.26
N LEU A 61 -7.81 1.70 3.50
CA LEU A 61 -9.25 1.69 3.77
C LEU A 61 -9.96 2.86 3.09
N TYR A 62 -9.40 4.06 3.17
CA TYR A 62 -9.96 5.22 2.47
C TYR A 62 -10.04 5.00 0.96
N ILE A 63 -9.00 4.42 0.34
CA ILE A 63 -9.00 4.10 -1.09
C ILE A 63 -10.09 3.08 -1.43
N VAL A 64 -10.27 2.02 -0.63
CA VAL A 64 -11.36 1.05 -0.84
C VAL A 64 -12.71 1.76 -0.86
N PHE A 65 -12.96 2.65 0.11
CA PHE A 65 -14.20 3.43 0.14
C PHE A 65 -14.32 4.38 -1.06
N ALA A 66 -13.26 5.06 -1.46
CA ALA A 66 -13.26 5.96 -2.61
C ALA A 66 -13.58 5.21 -3.92
N VAL A 67 -12.95 4.05 -4.13
CA VAL A 67 -13.21 3.16 -5.27
C VAL A 67 -14.66 2.68 -5.25
N PHE A 68 -15.18 2.32 -4.07
CA PHE A 68 -16.57 1.90 -3.90
C PHE A 68 -17.57 3.00 -4.24
N ILE A 69 -17.40 4.20 -3.69
CA ILE A 69 -18.27 5.34 -3.96
C ILE A 69 -18.22 5.72 -5.45
N SER A 70 -17.02 5.72 -6.05
CA SER A 70 -16.88 6.02 -7.47
C SER A 70 -17.58 5.00 -8.35
N ASN A 71 -17.47 3.70 -8.03
CA ASN A 71 -18.14 2.65 -8.78
C ASN A 71 -19.67 2.78 -8.70
N ILE A 72 -20.22 3.07 -7.51
CA ILE A 72 -21.67 3.31 -7.35
C ILE A 72 -22.13 4.52 -8.17
N LYS A 73 -21.37 5.61 -8.14
CA LYS A 73 -21.70 6.83 -8.89
C LYS A 73 -21.70 6.58 -10.40
N ASP A 74 -20.73 5.85 -10.92
CA ASP A 74 -20.61 5.59 -12.36
C ASP A 74 -21.71 4.64 -12.86
N ILE A 75 -22.09 3.65 -12.04
CA ILE A 75 -23.26 2.80 -12.29
C ILE A 75 -24.54 3.65 -12.35
N GLN A 76 -24.72 4.62 -11.44
CA GLN A 76 -25.86 5.53 -11.45
C GLN A 76 -25.88 6.48 -12.66
N GLN A 77 -24.71 6.85 -13.18
CA GLN A 77 -24.57 7.75 -14.32
C GLN A 77 -24.53 7.03 -15.68
N ASN A 78 -24.72 5.70 -15.72
CA ASN A 78 -24.55 4.85 -16.91
C ASN A 78 -23.18 5.04 -17.59
N GLN A 79 -22.17 5.47 -16.84
CA GLN A 79 -20.80 5.57 -17.33
C GLN A 79 -20.13 4.22 -17.09
N ILE A 80 -19.92 3.45 -18.16
CA ILE A 80 -19.21 2.18 -18.08
C ILE A 80 -17.72 2.48 -18.10
N GLN A 81 -17.15 2.77 -16.93
CA GLN A 81 -15.70 2.68 -16.78
C GLN A 81 -15.25 1.23 -16.91
N PRO A 82 -14.04 0.98 -17.45
CA PRO A 82 -13.55 -0.37 -17.62
C PRO A 82 -13.42 -1.06 -16.26
N LEU A 83 -14.02 -2.25 -16.14
CA LEU A 83 -14.03 -3.09 -14.95
C LEU A 83 -12.63 -3.32 -14.36
N TRP A 84 -11.61 -3.26 -15.22
CA TRP A 84 -10.19 -3.30 -14.88
C TRP A 84 -9.74 -2.16 -13.96
N THR A 85 -10.24 -0.94 -14.14
CA THR A 85 -9.83 0.22 -13.34
C THR A 85 -10.27 0.06 -11.88
N TYR A 86 -11.54 -0.27 -11.66
CA TYR A 86 -12.03 -0.54 -10.30
C TYR A 86 -11.45 -1.81 -9.71
N GLY A 87 -11.33 -2.88 -10.51
CA GLY A 87 -10.72 -4.14 -10.10
C GLY A 87 -9.29 -3.95 -9.59
N MET A 88 -8.44 -3.23 -10.33
CA MET A 88 -7.08 -2.91 -9.88
C MET A 88 -7.09 -2.08 -8.59
N GLY A 89 -7.96 -1.07 -8.51
CA GLY A 89 -8.10 -0.24 -7.31
C GLY A 89 -8.41 -1.06 -6.05
N TYR A 90 -9.37 -1.99 -6.12
CA TYR A 90 -9.68 -2.89 -5.01
C TYR A 90 -8.52 -3.84 -4.68
N VAL A 91 -7.92 -4.47 -5.68
CA VAL A 91 -6.83 -5.45 -5.45
C VAL A 91 -5.64 -4.77 -4.77
N ILE A 92 -5.17 -3.65 -5.31
CA ILE A 92 -4.02 -2.92 -4.77
C ILE A 92 -4.31 -2.43 -3.35
N SER A 93 -5.50 -1.85 -3.12
CA SER A 93 -5.85 -1.33 -1.80
C SER A 93 -6.02 -2.44 -0.75
N LEU A 94 -6.63 -3.57 -1.09
CA LEU A 94 -6.77 -4.72 -0.17
C LEU A 94 -5.44 -5.39 0.16
N VAL A 95 -4.56 -5.59 -0.83
CA VAL A 95 -3.22 -6.15 -0.58
C VAL A 95 -2.41 -5.21 0.31
N THR A 96 -2.47 -3.90 0.03
CA THR A 96 -1.80 -2.86 0.82
C THR A 96 -2.34 -2.81 2.25
N LEU A 97 -3.66 -2.91 2.43
CA LEU A 97 -4.31 -2.99 3.74
C LEU A 97 -3.83 -4.21 4.52
N PHE A 98 -3.79 -5.38 3.89
CA PHE A 98 -3.33 -6.62 4.51
C PHE A 98 -1.90 -6.48 5.05
N PHE A 99 -0.97 -5.96 4.25
CA PHE A 99 0.41 -5.72 4.71
C PHE A 99 0.51 -4.65 5.80
N GLY A 100 -0.32 -3.59 5.73
CA GLY A 100 -0.43 -2.59 6.80
C GLY A 100 -0.89 -3.18 8.13
N LEU A 101 -1.89 -4.06 8.11
CA LEU A 101 -2.42 -4.75 9.30
C LEU A 101 -1.44 -5.77 9.91
N ILE A 102 -0.58 -6.38 9.09
CA ILE A 102 0.52 -7.22 9.57
C ILE A 102 1.55 -6.36 10.32
N MET A 103 1.88 -5.18 9.80
CA MET A 103 2.83 -4.26 10.44
C MET A 103 2.36 -3.76 11.80
N THR A 104 1.07 -3.45 11.94
CA THR A 104 0.48 -3.03 13.22
C THR A 104 0.41 -4.16 14.25
N ARG A 105 0.60 -5.41 13.81
CA ARG A 105 0.41 -6.67 14.55
C ARG A 105 -1.05 -6.94 14.94
N ILE A 106 -2.01 -6.28 14.30
CA ILE A 106 -3.42 -6.64 14.42
C ILE A 106 -3.62 -8.05 13.85
N ILE A 107 -3.01 -8.32 12.69
CA ILE A 107 -2.95 -9.65 12.10
C ILE A 107 -1.59 -10.26 12.45
N SER A 108 -1.58 -11.18 13.42
CA SER A 108 -0.39 -11.95 13.75
C SER A 108 -0.33 -13.21 12.88
N ILE A 109 0.42 -13.15 11.77
CA ILE A 109 0.76 -14.35 11.02
C ILE A 109 1.82 -15.11 11.81
N ASN A 110 1.45 -16.26 12.36
CA ASN A 110 2.37 -17.14 13.04
C ASN A 110 3.20 -17.90 11.98
N LEU A 111 4.19 -17.23 11.40
CA LEU A 111 5.09 -17.75 10.35
C LEU A 111 5.96 -18.94 10.81
N LYS A 112 5.81 -19.39 12.06
CA LYS A 112 6.57 -20.51 12.64
C LYS A 112 6.20 -21.90 12.09
N LYS A 113 5.21 -22.02 11.18
CA LYS A 113 4.67 -23.32 10.73
C LYS A 113 4.95 -23.68 9.27
N SER A 114 5.77 -22.91 8.54
CA SER A 114 6.00 -23.14 7.10
C SER A 114 7.48 -23.15 6.70
N VAL A 115 8.33 -23.74 7.52
CA VAL A 115 9.65 -24.24 7.10
C VAL A 115 9.84 -25.59 7.81
N VAL A 116 9.45 -26.66 7.13
CA VAL A 116 9.98 -28.02 7.32
C VAL A 116 10.62 -28.39 6.01
#